data_AF-A0AAJ0U1I4-F1
#
_entry.id   AF-A0AAJ0U1I4-F1
#
_cell.length_a   1.000
_cell.length_b   1.000
_cell.length_c   1.000
_cell.angle_alpha   90.00
_cell.angle_beta   90.00
_cell.angle_gamma   90.00
#
_symmetry.space_group_name_H-M   'P 1'
#
loop_
_entity.id
_entity.type
_entity.pdbx_description
1 polymer ?
#
loop_
_entity_poly.entity_id
_entity_poly.type
_entity_poly.pdbx_seq_one_letter_code
_entity_poly.pdbx_strand_id
1 'polypeptide(L)'
;MILLPRASARESAQALAEKIGAAIERRIALESGATVSVSASIGVAMHPHDGEDRETLTRTADRAMYAAKTQRHHPGAPGPGRYPQA
;
A
#
# COMPACT_ATOMS: atom_id res chain seq x y z
N MET A 1 5.23 0.56 6.85
CA MET A 1 4.00 0.91 7.57
C MET A 1 4.04 2.39 7.95
N ILE A 2 2.94 3.11 7.80
CA ILE A 2 2.79 4.51 8.20
C ILE A 2 1.63 4.59 9.19
N LEU A 3 1.79 5.29 10.31
CA LEU A 3 0.73 5.50 11.29
C LEU A 3 0.24 6.95 11.20
N LEU A 4 -1.08 7.11 11.05
CA LEU A 4 -1.75 8.40 11.00
C LEU A 4 -2.53 8.63 12.29
N PRO A 5 -1.93 9.28 13.31
CA PRO A 5 -2.65 9.62 14.52
C PRO A 5 -3.77 10.61 14.20
N ARG A 6 -4.96 10.40 14.78
CA ARG A 6 -6.12 11.29 14.62
C ARG A 6 -6.61 11.43 13.17
N ALA A 7 -6.52 10.36 12.38
CA ALA A 7 -7.23 10.30 11.10
C ALA A 7 -8.74 10.33 11.37
N SER A 8 -9.40 11.45 11.03
CA SER A 8 -10.82 11.66 11.29
C SER A 8 -11.74 11.01 10.25
N ALA A 9 -11.23 10.77 9.05
CA ALA A 9 -12.00 10.29 7.92
C ALA A 9 -11.17 9.32 7.07
N ARG A 10 -11.77 8.20 6.65
CA ARG A 10 -11.10 7.20 5.80
C ARG A 10 -10.65 7.81 4.48
N GLU A 11 -11.45 8.70 3.92
CA GLU A 11 -11.21 9.41 2.67
C GLU A 11 -9.92 10.23 2.75
N SER A 12 -9.63 10.83 3.90
CA SER A 12 -8.39 11.59 4.10
C SER A 12 -7.17 10.68 4.15
N ALA A 13 -7.28 9.52 4.81
CA ALA A 13 -6.22 8.51 4.82
C ALA A 13 -5.98 7.93 3.42
N GLN A 14 -7.06 7.68 2.66
CA GLN A 14 -7.01 7.20 1.29
C GLN A 14 -6.35 8.23 0.36
N ALA A 15 -6.75 9.51 0.45
CA ALA A 15 -6.15 10.59 -0.32
C ALA A 15 -4.65 10.74 -0.02
N LEU A 16 -4.21 10.51 1.22
CA LEU A 16 -2.78 10.49 1.54
C LEU A 16 -2.09 9.27 0.91
N ALA A 17 -2.68 8.09 0.98
CA ALA A 17 -2.15 6.88 0.34
C ALA A 17 -1.96 7.09 -1.17
N GLU A 18 -2.93 7.71 -1.84
CA GLU A 18 -2.83 8.05 -3.27
C GLU A 18 -1.69 9.03 -3.56
N LYS A 19 -1.55 10.10 -2.75
CA LYS A 19 -0.43 11.06 -2.88
C LYS A 19 0.93 10.38 -2.71
N ILE A 20 1.05 9.46 -1.76
CA ILE A 20 2.28 8.69 -1.54
C ILE A 20 2.56 7.79 -2.76
N GLY A 21 1.55 7.08 -3.25
CA GLY A 21 1.67 6.26 -4.46
C GLY A 21 2.17 7.06 -5.66
N ALA A 22 1.55 8.22 -5.93
CA ALA A 22 1.95 9.11 -7.01
C ALA A 22 3.40 9.64 -6.86
N ALA A 23 3.83 9.91 -5.63
CA ALA A 23 5.21 10.33 -5.37
C ALA A 23 6.22 9.21 -5.64
N ILE A 24 5.86 7.96 -5.34
CA ILE A 24 6.68 6.76 -5.60
C ILE A 24 6.79 6.48 -7.11
N GLU A 25 5.73 6.73 -7.88
CA GLU A 25 5.70 6.50 -9.33
C GLU A 25 6.59 7.45 -10.15
N ARG A 26 7.20 8.44 -9.51
CA ARG A 26 8.15 9.34 -10.17
C ARG A 26 9.36 8.54 -10.68
N ARG A 27 9.81 8.86 -11.90
CA ARG A 27 10.98 8.20 -12.52
C ARG A 27 12.23 8.41 -11.68
N ILE A 28 12.95 7.31 -11.45
CA ILE A 28 14.22 7.28 -10.73
C ILE A 28 15.33 7.13 -11.78
N ALA A 29 16.29 8.07 -11.77
CA ALA A 29 17.47 7.98 -12.60
C ALA A 29 18.50 7.04 -11.96
N LEU A 30 19.03 6.11 -12.73
CA LEU A 30 20.10 5.21 -12.32
C LEU A 30 21.46 5.74 -12.80
N GLU A 31 22.53 5.34 -12.14
CA GLU A 31 23.91 5.71 -12.53
C GLU A 31 24.27 5.22 -13.94
N SER A 32 23.60 4.16 -14.43
CA SER A 32 23.75 3.66 -15.80
C SER A 32 23.16 4.57 -16.88
N GLY A 33 22.47 5.66 -16.50
CA GLY A 33 21.75 6.55 -17.42
C GLY A 33 20.33 6.07 -17.76
N ALA A 34 19.93 4.89 -17.29
CA ALA A 34 18.55 4.42 -17.44
C ALA A 34 17.60 5.16 -16.47
N THR A 35 16.33 5.25 -16.85
CA THR A 35 15.25 5.69 -15.95
C THR A 35 14.28 4.55 -15.69
N VAL A 36 13.98 4.29 -14.43
CA VAL A 36 13.01 3.28 -14.03
C VAL A 36 11.80 3.92 -13.36
N SER A 37 10.64 3.29 -13.52
CA SER A 37 9.43 3.62 -12.77
C SER A 37 9.09 2.45 -11.86
N VAL A 38 8.84 2.74 -10.59
CA VAL A 38 8.35 1.76 -9.61
C VAL A 38 6.93 2.14 -9.20
N SER A 39 6.15 1.16 -8.74
CA SER A 39 4.82 1.41 -8.20
C SER A 39 4.70 0.80 -6.81
N ALA A 40 3.76 1.30 -6.02
CA ALA A 40 3.43 0.77 -4.71
C ALA A 40 1.94 0.46 -4.62
N SER A 41 1.62 -0.69 -4.01
CA SER A 41 0.27 -1.00 -3.56
C SER A 41 0.18 -0.62 -2.09
N ILE A 42 -0.84 0.13 -1.70
CA ILE A 42 -0.99 0.66 -0.35
C ILE A 42 -2.37 0.22 0.15
N GLY A 43 -2.40 -0.43 1.31
CA GLY A 43 -3.63 -0.76 2.03
C GLY A 43 -3.84 0.19 3.21
N VAL A 44 -5.10 0.52 3.48
CA VAL A 44 -5.49 1.46 4.55
C VAL A 44 -6.39 0.74 5.55
N ALA A 45 -6.03 0.82 6.83
CA ALA A 45 -6.89 0.40 7.94
C ALA A 45 -7.15 1.56 8.91
N MET A 46 -8.36 1.61 9.48
CA MET A 46 -8.85 2.68 10.35
C MET A 46 -9.30 2.10 11.69
N HIS A 47 -8.73 2.59 12.79
CA HIS A 47 -9.26 2.34 14.14
C HIS A 47 -10.50 3.22 14.40
N PRO A 48 -11.56 2.72 15.05
CA PRO A 48 -11.78 1.33 15.47
C PRO A 48 -12.42 0.44 14.38
N HIS A 49 -12.83 1.02 13.25
CA HIS A 49 -13.64 0.34 12.22
C HIS A 49 -13.06 -0.97 11.67
N ASP A 50 -11.74 -1.05 11.51
CA ASP A 50 -11.02 -2.19 10.93
C ASP A 50 -10.32 -3.07 11.97
N GLY A 51 -10.50 -2.76 13.25
CA GLY A 51 -9.83 -3.39 14.38
C GLY A 51 -9.64 -2.44 15.55
N GLU A 52 -9.76 -2.96 16.76
CA GLU A 52 -9.53 -2.22 18.00
C GLU A 52 -8.08 -2.35 18.48
N ASP A 53 -7.35 -3.34 17.98
CA ASP A 53 -5.98 -3.62 18.36
C ASP A 53 -5.01 -3.51 17.16
N ARG A 54 -3.73 -3.35 17.50
CA ARG A 54 -2.65 -3.17 16.52
C ARG A 54 -2.53 -4.35 15.55
N GLU A 55 -2.69 -5.58 16.04
CA GLU A 55 -2.50 -6.78 15.22
C GLU A 55 -3.60 -6.89 14.17
N THR A 56 -4.86 -6.71 14.58
CA THR A 56 -6.02 -6.69 13.70
C THR A 56 -5.92 -5.58 12.66
N LEU A 57 -5.56 -4.35 13.06
CA LEU A 57 -5.37 -3.24 12.11
C LEU A 57 -4.28 -3.52 11.09
N THR A 58 -3.15 -4.08 11.52
CA THR A 58 -2.04 -4.43 10.61
C THR A 58 -2.47 -5.49 9.61
N ARG A 59 -3.12 -6.56 10.08
CA ARG A 59 -3.65 -7.63 9.22
C ARG A 59 -4.69 -7.11 8.22
N THR A 60 -5.57 -6.21 8.65
CA THR A 60 -6.56 -5.59 7.76
C THR A 60 -5.90 -4.71 6.70
N ALA A 61 -4.92 -3.89 7.07
CA ALA A 61 -4.15 -3.07 6.14
C ALA A 61 -3.41 -3.94 5.10
N ASP A 62 -2.78 -5.03 5.53
CA ASP A 62 -2.07 -5.95 4.64
C ASP A 62 -3.02 -6.64 3.65
N ARG A 63 -4.20 -7.08 4.10
CA ARG A 63 -5.24 -7.65 3.21
C ARG A 63 -5.69 -6.63 2.17
N ALA A 64 -5.93 -5.38 2.57
CA ALA A 64 -6.31 -4.31 1.66
C ALA A 64 -5.19 -4.00 0.65
N MET A 65 -3.93 -3.99 1.10
CA MET A 65 -2.75 -3.78 0.25
C MET A 65 -2.64 -4.89 -0.80
N TYR A 66 -2.82 -6.14 -0.38
CA TYR A 66 -2.72 -7.28 -1.29
C TYR A 66 -3.84 -7.26 -2.34
N ALA A 67 -5.07 -6.93 -1.95
CA ALA A 67 -6.17 -6.71 -2.90
C ALA A 67 -5.84 -5.59 -3.90
N ALA A 68 -5.24 -4.49 -3.45
CA ALA A 68 -4.78 -3.43 -4.34
C ALA A 68 -3.64 -3.91 -5.28
N LYS A 69 -2.77 -4.80 -4.78
CA LYS A 69 -1.65 -5.35 -5.56
C LYS A 69 -2.12 -6.27 -6.68
N THR A 70 -3.11 -7.12 -6.42
CA THR A 70 -3.68 -8.02 -7.45
C THR A 70 -4.46 -7.26 -8.52
N GLN A 71 -5.09 -6.14 -8.17
CA GLN A 71 -5.79 -5.28 -9.14
C GLN A 71 -4.84 -4.49 -10.05
N ARG A 72 -3.62 -4.19 -9.58
CA ARG A 72 -2.60 -3.40 -10.30
C ARG A 72 -1.75 -4.25 -11.25
N HIS A 73 -2.34 -5.23 -11.95
CA HIS A 73 -1.66 -6.12 -12.90
C HIS A 73 -0.72 -5.34 -13.84
N HIS A 74 0.58 -5.33 -13.51
CA HIS A 74 1.64 -4.85 -14.37
C HIS A 74 2.24 -6.09 -15.06
N PRO A 75 2.36 -6.12 -16.40
CA PRO A 75 3.01 -7.23 -17.08
C PRO A 75 4.48 -7.28 -16.62
N GLY A 76 4.82 -8.26 -15.78
CA GLY A 76 6.17 -8.44 -15.21
C GLY A 76 6.26 -8.48 -13.67
N ALA A 77 5.17 -8.30 -12.93
CA ALA A 77 5.21 -8.47 -11.47
C ALA A 77 5.41 -9.95 -11.09
N PRO A 78 6.30 -10.31 -10.14
CA PRO A 78 6.40 -11.66 -9.63
C PRO A 78 5.04 -12.09 -9.05
N GLY A 79 4.61 -13.30 -9.42
CA GLY A 79 3.32 -13.85 -9.02
C GLY A 79 3.12 -13.85 -7.50
N PRO A 80 1.87 -13.94 -7.04
CA PRO A 80 1.55 -13.88 -5.62
C PRO A 80 2.32 -14.94 -4.83
N GLY A 81 3.28 -14.50 -4.01
CA GLY A 81 3.94 -15.34 -3.04
C GLY A 81 2.90 -15.93 -2.10
N ARG A 82 2.83 -17.26 -2.03
CA ARG A 82 1.96 -17.98 -1.08
C ARG A 82 2.44 -17.68 0.34
N TYR A 83 1.81 -16.73 1.02
CA TYR A 83 1.90 -16.67 2.48
C TYR A 83 0.86 -17.62 3.09
N PRO A 84 1.24 -18.45 4.07
CA PRO A 84 0.30 -19.31 4.77
C PRO A 84 -0.71 -18.45 5.54
N GLN A 85 -1.99 -18.79 5.39
CA GLN A 85 -3.08 -18.21 6.17
C GLN A 85 -2.93 -18.78 7.59
N ALA A 86 -2.58 -17.93 8.55
CA ALA A 86 -2.66 -18.22 9.98
C ALA A 86 -3.45 -17.09 10.65
#